data_AF-A0A1V4ZXS9-F1
#
_entry.id   AF-A0A1V4ZXS9-F1
#
_cell.length_a   1.000
_cell.length_b   1.000
_cell.length_c   1.000
_cell.angle_alpha   90.00
_cell.angle_beta   90.00
_cell.angle_gamma   90.00
#
_symmetry.space_group_name_H-M   'P 1'
#
loop_
_entity.id
_entity.type
_entity.pdbx_description
1 polymer ?
#
loop_
_entity_poly.entity_id
_entity_poly.type
_entity_poly.pdbx_seq_one_letter_code
_entity_poly.pdbx_strand_id
1 'polypeptide(L)' 'MMCGQDYPNERKTAEIPVKSDYEPATCAHCEGIGCLFCNKTGSVLVRAPKKPCRHCDGIGCFYCGFTGWSGLKGKYD' A
#
# COMPACT_ATOMS: atom_id res chain seq x y z
N MET A 1 45.33 30.10 -9.91
CA MET A 1 44.49 30.37 -8.72
C MET A 1 43.20 29.59 -8.89
N MET A 2 43.01 28.54 -8.10
CA MET A 2 41.77 27.77 -8.04
C MET A 2 40.90 28.38 -6.93
N CYS A 3 39.69 28.85 -7.27
CA CYS A 3 38.63 29.07 -6.28
C CYS A 3 37.55 28.03 -6.55
N GLY A 4 37.39 27.14 -5.56
CA GLY A 4 36.43 26.06 -5.56
C GLY A 4 35.01 26.59 -5.61
N GLN A 5 34.22 26.00 -6.51
CA GLN A 5 32.78 26.16 -6.52
C GLN A 5 32.21 25.12 -5.55
N ASP A 6 31.79 25.61 -4.38
CA ASP A 6 30.90 24.90 -3.47
C ASP A 6 29.51 24.84 -4.14
N TYR A 7 29.20 23.67 -4.72
CA TYR A 7 27.87 23.39 -5.23
C TYR A 7 27.07 22.70 -4.12
N PRO A 8 26.01 23.31 -3.56
CA PRO A 8 25.15 22.65 -2.59
C PRO A 8 24.50 21.41 -3.22
N ASN A 9 24.81 20.27 -2.62
CA ASN A 9 24.27 18.95 -2.91
C ASN A 9 22.81 18.87 -2.44
N GLU A 10 21.92 19.44 -3.23
CA GLU A 10 20.48 19.19 -3.12
C GLU A 10 20.10 18.23 -4.24
N ARG A 11 20.42 16.94 -4.04
CA ARG A 11 19.72 15.87 -4.74
C ARG A 11 18.25 15.93 -4.31
N LYS A 12 17.49 16.78 -4.99
CA LYS A 12 16.05 16.62 -5.15
C LYS A 12 15.91 15.23 -5.77
N THR A 13 15.65 14.25 -4.92
CA THR A 13 15.14 12.97 -5.38
C THR A 13 13.84 13.35 -6.08
N ALA A 14 13.89 13.47 -7.40
CA ALA A 14 12.71 13.45 -8.21
C ALA A 14 12.11 12.09 -7.87
N GLU A 15 11.10 12.12 -7.01
CA GLU A 15 10.24 11.01 -6.70
C GLU A 15 9.63 10.66 -8.05
N ILE A 16 10.26 9.73 -8.76
CA ILE A 16 9.62 9.02 -9.85
C ILE A 16 8.31 8.54 -9.21
N PRO A 17 7.12 8.93 -9.68
CA PRO A 17 5.92 8.25 -9.26
C PRO A 17 6.06 6.85 -9.85
N VAL A 18 6.75 5.98 -9.13
CA VAL A 18 6.66 4.55 -9.31
C VAL A 18 5.18 4.33 -9.16
N LYS A 19 4.48 4.11 -10.27
CA LYS A 19 3.16 3.50 -10.26
C LYS A 19 3.37 2.12 -9.66
N SER A 20 3.56 2.07 -8.35
CA SER A 20 3.32 0.87 -7.60
C SER A 20 1.85 0.66 -7.81
N ASP A 21 1.50 -0.32 -8.65
CA ASP A 21 0.14 -0.78 -8.87
C ASP A 21 -0.62 -1.05 -7.56
N TYR A 22 0.03 -0.96 -6.40
CA TYR A 22 -0.51 -1.21 -5.08
C TYR A 22 -0.47 0.03 -4.20
N GLU A 23 -1.62 0.38 -3.64
CA GLU A 23 -1.80 1.42 -2.63
C GLU A 23 -2.09 0.77 -1.27
N PRO A 24 -1.64 1.35 -0.15
CA PRO A 24 -2.03 0.90 1.17
C PRO A 24 -3.51 1.24 1.43
N ALA A 25 -4.29 0.23 1.80
CA ALA A 25 -5.66 0.39 2.23
C ALA A 25 -5.82 -0.15 3.65
N THR A 26 -6.58 0.59 4.47
CA THR A 26 -6.92 0.16 5.83
C THR A 26 -7.74 -1.12 5.77
N CYS A 27 -7.37 -2.13 6.56
CA CYS A 27 -8.13 -3.38 6.60
C CYS A 27 -9.56 -3.10 7.08
N ALA A 28 -10.58 -3.39 6.27
CA ALA A 28 -11.98 -3.05 6.60
C ALA A 28 -12.53 -3.85 7.79
N HIS A 29 -11.98 -5.05 8.04
CA HIS A 29 -12.43 -5.91 9.12
C HIS A 29 -11.93 -5.51 10.50
N CYS A 30 -10.75 -4.89 10.58
CA CYS A 30 -10.19 -4.42 11.84
C CYS A 30 -10.05 -2.90 11.91
N GLU A 31 -10.43 -2.20 10.84
CA GLU A 31 -10.39 -0.74 10.73
C GLU A 31 -9.04 -0.12 11.13
N GLY A 32 -7.93 -0.84 10.93
CA GLY A 32 -6.59 -0.37 11.32
C GLY A 32 -6.09 -0.86 12.68
N ILE A 33 -6.90 -1.61 13.45
CA ILE A 33 -6.51 -2.17 14.76
C ILE A 33 -5.39 -3.23 14.62
N GLY A 34 -5.35 -3.95 13.50
CA GLY A 34 -4.35 -4.99 13.25
C GLY A 34 -4.85 -6.39 13.60
N CYS A 35 -5.50 -7.06 12.65
CA CYS A 35 -5.92 -8.46 12.77
C CYS A 35 -4.87 -9.46 12.23
N LEU A 36 -5.08 -10.76 12.46
CA LEU A 36 -4.23 -11.81 11.90
C LEU A 36 -4.15 -11.74 10.36
N PHE A 37 -5.22 -11.28 9.70
CA PHE A 37 -5.32 -11.26 8.24
C PHE A 37 -4.45 -10.18 7.58
N CYS A 38 -4.28 -9.04 8.25
CA CYS A 38 -3.35 -8.00 7.82
C CYS A 38 -1.97 -8.13 8.49
N ASN A 39 -1.61 -9.29 9.07
CA ASN A 39 -0.36 -9.47 9.82
C ASN A 39 -0.19 -8.45 10.98
N LYS A 40 -1.29 -8.06 11.64
CA LYS A 40 -1.31 -7.07 12.73
C LYS A 40 -0.77 -5.68 12.37
N THR A 41 -0.64 -5.36 11.08
CA THR A 41 -0.22 -4.01 10.63
C THR A 41 -1.38 -3.01 10.57
N GLY A 42 -2.62 -3.49 10.61
CA GLY A 42 -3.84 -2.68 10.40
C GLY A 42 -4.10 -2.32 8.93
N SER A 43 -3.15 -2.58 8.04
CA SER A 43 -3.17 -2.10 6.65
C SER A 43 -2.80 -3.20 5.67
N VAL A 44 -3.40 -3.17 4.49
CA VAL A 44 -3.17 -4.13 3.41
C VAL A 44 -2.78 -3.41 2.13
N LEU A 45 -1.85 -3.96 1.37
CA LEU A 45 -1.49 -3.43 0.06
C LEU A 45 -2.49 -3.97 -0.96
N VAL A 46 -3.19 -3.09 -1.67
CA VAL A 46 -4.24 -3.46 -2.63
C VAL A 46 -3.98 -2.79 -3.96
N ARG A 47 -4.35 -3.47 -5.05
CA ARG A 47 -4.12 -2.94 -6.38
C ARG A 47 -4.95 -1.67 -6.63
N ALA A 48 -4.32 -0.62 -7.12
CA ALA A 48 -4.95 0.59 -7.59
C ALA A 48 -5.77 0.31 -8.86
N PRO A 49 -6.98 0.88 -9.02
CA PRO A 49 -7.69 1.66 -8.02
C PRO A 49 -8.25 0.76 -6.90
N LYS A 50 -8.14 1.22 -5.65
CA LYS A 50 -8.68 0.52 -4.47
C LYS A 50 -10.15 0.15 -4.70
N LYS A 51 -10.40 -1.15 -4.80
CA LYS A 51 -11.74 -1.69 -5.06
C LYS A 51 -12.17 -2.56 -3.89
N PRO A 52 -13.36 -2.32 -3.31
CA PRO A 52 -13.90 -3.24 -2.33
C PRO A 52 -14.13 -4.60 -2.97
N CYS A 53 -14.12 -5.64 -2.16
CA CYS A 53 -14.36 -6.99 -2.62
C CYS A 53 -15.77 -7.10 -3.23
N ARG A 54 -15.87 -7.49 -4.52
CA ARG A 54 -17.16 -7.62 -5.23
C ARG A 54 -18.10 -8.67 -4.65
N HIS A 55 -17.60 -9.58 -3.81
CA HIS A 55 -18.39 -10.65 -3.21
C HIS A 55 -19.03 -10.25 -1.88
N CYS A 56 -18.45 -9.28 -1.17
CA CYS A 56 -18.88 -8.91 0.18
C CYS A 56 -18.95 -7.40 0.36
N ASP A 57 -18.83 -6.62 -0.71
CA ASP A 57 -18.85 -5.16 -0.76
C ASP A 57 -18.00 -4.48 0.33
N GLY A 58 -16.86 -5.07 0.69
CA GLY A 58 -15.97 -4.51 1.70
C GLY A 58 -16.17 -5.02 3.13
N ILE A 59 -17.19 -5.84 3.41
CA ILE A 59 -17.47 -6.38 4.75
C ILE A 59 -16.38 -7.36 5.23
N GLY A 60 -15.69 -8.03 4.30
CA GLY A 60 -14.66 -9.02 4.62
C GLY A 60 -15.19 -10.46 4.54
N CYS A 61 -14.87 -11.16 3.46
CA CYS A 61 -15.16 -12.57 3.26
C CYS A 61 -13.88 -13.40 3.08
N PHE A 62 -14.00 -14.73 3.11
CA PHE A 62 -12.88 -15.63 2.91
C PHE A 62 -12.16 -15.44 1.56
N TYR A 63 -12.88 -15.00 0.50
CA TYR A 63 -12.29 -14.73 -0.81
C TYR A 63 -11.32 -13.53 -0.82
N CYS A 64 -11.57 -12.53 0.02
CA CYS A 64 -10.67 -11.38 0.20
C CYS A 64 -9.76 -11.53 1.42
N GLY A 65 -9.67 -12.74 2.00
CA GLY A 65 -8.90 -13.00 3.21
C GLY A 65 -9.35 -12.14 4.39
N PHE A 66 -10.66 -11.84 4.50
CA PHE A 66 -11.24 -10.96 5.52
C PHE A 66 -10.70 -9.52 5.52
N THR A 67 -10.01 -9.09 4.46
CA THR A 67 -9.49 -7.71 4.42
C THR A 67 -10.51 -6.70 3.92
N GLY A 68 -11.55 -7.18 3.21
CA GLY A 68 -12.57 -6.37 2.55
C GLY A 68 -12.16 -5.87 1.17
N TRP A 69 -10.92 -6.07 0.74
CA TRP A 69 -10.40 -5.48 -0.49
C TRP A 69 -10.15 -6.51 -1.60
N SER A 70 -10.35 -6.09 -2.85
CA SER A 70 -9.95 -6.86 -4.02
C SER A 70 -8.53 -6.48 -4.46
N GLY A 71 -7.82 -7.43 -5.06
CA GLY A 71 -6.48 -7.19 -5.60
C GLY A 71 -5.42 -7.01 -4.52
N LEU A 72 -5.55 -7.67 -3.38
CA LEU A 72 -4.52 -7.70 -2.34
C LEU A 72 -3.20 -8.18 -2.94
N LYS A 73 -2.10 -7.51 -2.61
CA LYS A 73 -0.77 -7.99 -2.95
C LYS A 73 -0.55 -9.29 -2.18
N GLY A 74 -0.63 -10.41 -2.90
CA GLY A 74 -0.29 -11.71 -2.36
C GLY A 74 1.15 -11.69 -1.86
N LYS A 75 1.38 -12.28 -0.69
CA LYS A 75 2.71 -12.47 -0.09
C LYS A 75 3.56 -13.55 -0.81
N TYR A 76 3.07 -14.08 -1.93
CA TYR A 76 3.68 -15.13 -2.76
C TYR A 76 3.60 -14.73 -4.24
N ASP A 77 4.25 -13.62 -4.59
CA ASP A 77 4.69 -13.36 -5.97
C ASP A 77 6.16 -13.80 -6.08
#